data_AF-W2WKH7-F1
#
_entry.id   AF-W2WKH7-F1
#
_cell.length_a   1.000
_cell.length_b   1.000
_cell.length_c   1.000
_cell.angle_alpha   90.00
_cell.angle_beta   90.00
_cell.angle_gamma   90.00
#
_symmetry.space_group_name_H-M   'P 1'
#
loop_
_entity.id
_entity.type
_entity.pdbx_description
1 polymer ?
#
loop_
_entity_poly.entity_id
_entity_poly.type
_entity_poly.pdbx_seq_one_letter_code
_entity_poly.pdbx_strand_id
1 'polypeptide(L)'
;MPPKKKAKGKKSKASSGGGDAADTAVEVASMFDNAPPIVIEADPVHYVTLDMRLLNWSYLNFKFRTKTSTRLFAIKQQIQMQHGPIMDLKICRGHFSEANELRHDMMTLAEYGIEGAPEGEPEVVCLIHYDFKPEQHDNPLLLATEKN
;
A
#
# COMPACT_ATOMS: atom_id res chain seq x y z
N MET A 1 -33.03 -5.19 -39.43
CA MET A 1 -32.61 -6.02 -40.58
C MET A 1 -32.54 -7.48 -40.15
N PRO A 2 -33.00 -8.42 -40.99
CA PRO A 2 -33.08 -9.86 -40.70
C PRO A 2 -31.72 -10.59 -40.83
N PRO A 3 -31.55 -11.81 -40.25
CA PRO A 3 -30.34 -12.64 -40.34
C PRO A 3 -30.46 -13.75 -41.40
N LYS A 4 -29.34 -14.22 -42.01
CA LYS A 4 -29.19 -15.60 -42.57
C LYS A 4 -27.83 -15.93 -43.25
N LYS A 5 -27.23 -17.03 -42.76
CA LYS A 5 -26.68 -18.24 -43.45
C LYS A 5 -25.53 -18.19 -44.49
N LYS A 6 -24.41 -18.83 -44.07
CA LYS A 6 -23.58 -19.92 -44.67
C LYS A 6 -23.60 -20.22 -46.19
N ALA A 7 -22.40 -20.32 -46.79
CA ALA A 7 -21.92 -21.34 -47.76
C ALA A 7 -20.37 -21.21 -47.84
N LYS A 8 -19.48 -22.18 -47.62
CA LYS A 8 -19.23 -23.58 -48.08
C LYS A 8 -18.67 -23.71 -49.51
N GLY A 9 -17.33 -23.58 -49.65
CA GLY A 9 -16.44 -24.66 -50.13
C GLY A 9 -16.00 -24.76 -51.62
N LYS A 10 -14.67 -24.85 -51.85
CA LYS A 10 -13.92 -25.77 -52.76
C LYS A 10 -12.42 -25.36 -52.80
N LYS A 11 -11.44 -26.12 -52.23
CA LYS A 11 -10.56 -27.17 -52.84
C LYS A 11 -10.16 -26.87 -54.29
N SER A 12 -8.91 -26.98 -54.80
CA SER A 12 -7.61 -27.51 -54.34
C SER A 12 -6.64 -27.49 -55.54
N LYS A 13 -5.31 -27.28 -55.40
CA LYS A 13 -4.29 -28.07 -56.12
C LYS A 13 -2.88 -27.87 -55.55
N ALA A 14 -2.13 -28.98 -55.50
CA ALA A 14 -0.80 -29.17 -54.94
C ALA A 14 0.31 -29.17 -56.01
N SER A 15 1.56 -28.90 -55.60
CA SER A 15 2.82 -29.43 -56.17
C SER A 15 3.98 -28.92 -55.29
N SER A 16 4.53 -29.74 -54.39
CA SER A 16 5.69 -30.63 -54.59
C SER A 16 7.03 -29.91 -54.67
N GLY A 17 7.89 -30.14 -53.68
CA GLY A 17 9.31 -29.81 -53.69
C GLY A 17 9.98 -30.50 -52.50
N GLY A 18 10.35 -31.76 -52.68
CA GLY A 18 11.10 -32.54 -51.70
C GLY A 18 12.57 -32.12 -51.65
N GLY A 19 13.19 -32.33 -50.50
CA GLY A 19 14.61 -32.12 -50.26
C GLY A 19 14.97 -32.71 -48.90
N ASP A 20 15.35 -33.98 -48.94
CA ASP A 20 15.82 -34.83 -47.84
C ASP A 20 17.21 -34.37 -47.35
N ALA A 21 17.38 -34.21 -46.04
CA ALA A 21 18.68 -34.28 -45.38
C ALA A 21 18.47 -34.55 -43.89
N ALA A 22 18.77 -35.79 -43.52
CA ALA A 22 18.64 -36.35 -42.20
C ALA A 22 19.61 -35.75 -41.17
N ASP A 23 19.18 -35.87 -39.92
CA ASP A 23 20.01 -36.17 -38.74
C ASP A 23 21.05 -35.13 -38.30
N THR A 24 20.67 -34.32 -37.31
CA THR A 24 21.60 -33.92 -36.25
C THR A 24 20.84 -33.42 -35.03
N ALA A 25 20.98 -34.16 -33.93
CA ALA A 25 20.90 -33.68 -32.55
C ALA A 25 19.57 -33.07 -32.10
N VAL A 26 18.59 -33.95 -31.96
CA VAL A 26 17.63 -33.91 -30.83
C VAL A 26 18.45 -33.90 -29.54
N GLU A 27 18.69 -32.77 -28.85
CA GLU A 27 19.11 -32.73 -27.41
C GLU A 27 19.16 -31.32 -26.78
N VAL A 28 18.28 -30.37 -27.15
CA VAL A 28 18.19 -29.07 -26.41
C VAL A 28 16.77 -28.67 -26.01
N ALA A 29 15.74 -29.36 -26.51
CA ALA A 29 14.35 -29.00 -26.23
C ALA A 29 13.80 -29.57 -24.90
N SER A 30 14.52 -30.46 -24.22
CA SER A 30 14.01 -31.20 -23.04
C SER A 30 14.48 -30.66 -21.68
N MET A 31 15.25 -29.57 -21.61
CA MET A 31 15.81 -29.08 -20.34
C MET A 31 15.07 -27.90 -19.70
N PHE A 32 13.97 -27.40 -20.28
CA PHE A 32 13.25 -26.23 -19.75
C PHE A 32 11.89 -26.54 -19.09
N ASP A 33 11.54 -27.81 -18.88
CA ASP A 33 10.18 -28.18 -18.45
C ASP A 33 10.15 -29.14 -17.24
N ASN A 34 10.98 -28.89 -16.23
CA ASN A 34 10.91 -29.60 -14.94
C ASN A 34 11.52 -28.85 -13.75
N ALA A 35 11.54 -27.51 -13.80
CA ALA A 35 11.82 -26.74 -12.59
C ALA A 35 10.53 -26.73 -11.75
N PRO A 36 10.54 -27.23 -10.49
CA PRO A 36 9.39 -27.05 -9.61
C PRO A 36 9.08 -25.54 -9.52
N PRO A 37 7.80 -25.15 -9.56
CA PRO A 37 7.43 -23.75 -9.45
C PRO A 37 8.06 -23.19 -8.17
N ILE A 38 8.90 -22.16 -8.31
CA ILE A 38 9.48 -21.43 -7.18
C ILE A 38 8.29 -20.77 -6.48
N VAL A 39 7.81 -21.40 -5.42
CA VAL A 39 6.81 -20.82 -4.52
C VAL A 39 7.56 -19.74 -3.74
N ILE A 40 7.39 -18.49 -4.15
CA ILE A 40 7.82 -17.35 -3.35
C ILE A 40 6.85 -17.29 -2.18
N GLU A 41 7.21 -17.88 -1.04
CA GLU A 41 6.48 -17.67 0.21
C GLU A 41 6.44 -16.16 0.44
N ALA A 42 5.23 -15.59 0.46
CA ALA A 42 5.07 -14.16 0.67
C ALA A 42 5.58 -13.83 2.08
N ASP A 43 6.51 -12.88 2.19
CA ASP A 43 7.01 -12.44 3.48
C ASP A 43 5.85 -12.09 4.41
N PRO A 44 5.89 -12.55 5.68
CA PRO A 44 4.80 -12.33 6.60
C PRO A 44 4.58 -10.82 6.79
N VAL A 45 3.32 -10.41 6.64
CA VAL A 45 2.96 -9.01 6.81
C VAL A 45 2.99 -8.67 8.30
N HIS A 46 3.88 -7.77 8.67
CA HIS A 46 4.01 -7.31 10.04
C HIS A 46 3.05 -6.16 10.31
N TYR A 47 2.30 -6.27 11.41
CA TYR A 47 1.33 -5.28 11.86
C TYR A 47 1.77 -4.66 13.19
N VAL A 48 1.47 -3.38 13.34
CA VAL A 48 1.69 -2.62 14.56
C VAL A 48 0.43 -1.83 14.90
N THR A 49 0.10 -1.77 16.18
CA THR A 49 -0.95 -0.89 16.68
C THR A 49 -0.33 0.40 17.19
N LEU A 50 -0.72 1.52 16.57
CA LEU A 50 -0.26 2.84 16.98
C LEU A 50 -1.22 3.40 18.01
N ASP A 51 -0.72 3.66 19.23
CA ASP A 51 -1.42 4.41 20.27
C ASP A 51 -1.09 5.90 20.11
N MET A 52 -1.97 6.62 19.43
CA MET A 52 -1.79 8.03 19.08
C MET A 52 -2.21 8.90 20.25
N ARG A 53 -1.26 9.66 20.81
CA ARG A 53 -1.48 10.58 21.93
C ARG A 53 -1.20 12.02 21.54
N LEU A 54 -2.22 12.87 21.65
CA LEU A 54 -2.04 14.31 21.51
C LEU A 54 -1.45 14.86 22.82
N LEU A 55 -0.46 15.75 22.74
CA LEU A 55 0.24 16.24 23.96
C LEU A 55 -0.69 16.85 25.01
N ASN A 56 -1.66 17.64 24.57
CA ASN A 56 -2.40 18.51 25.47
C ASN A 56 -3.83 18.02 25.76
N TRP A 57 -4.40 17.15 24.90
CA TRP A 57 -5.78 16.68 25.04
C TRP A 57 -5.91 15.17 24.86
N SER A 58 -6.03 14.46 25.98
CA SER A 58 -6.18 13.00 26.00
C SER A 58 -7.49 12.50 25.38
N TYR A 59 -8.52 13.35 25.31
CA TYR A 59 -9.81 13.02 24.68
C TYR A 59 -9.67 12.77 23.16
N LEU A 60 -8.66 13.36 22.52
CA LEU A 60 -8.38 13.21 21.09
C LEU A 60 -7.41 12.06 20.80
N ASN A 61 -7.08 11.25 21.81
CA ASN A 61 -6.26 10.06 21.62
C ASN A 61 -7.05 8.98 20.90
N PHE A 62 -6.40 8.30 19.96
CA PHE A 62 -7.01 7.20 19.23
C PHE A 62 -5.99 6.13 18.95
N LYS A 63 -6.47 4.91 18.69
CA LYS A 63 -5.61 3.78 18.35
C LYS A 63 -6.05 3.18 17.04
N PHE A 64 -5.10 2.77 16.22
CA PHE A 64 -5.40 2.03 15.01
C PHE A 64 -4.27 1.08 14.65
N ARG A 65 -4.64 -0.04 14.03
CA ARG A 65 -3.70 -1.06 13.55
C ARG A 65 -3.32 -0.77 12.11
N THR A 66 -2.03 -0.83 11.81
CA THR A 66 -1.48 -0.60 10.47
C THR A 66 -0.32 -1.55 10.18
N LYS A 67 0.09 -1.66 8.92
CA LYS A 67 1.27 -2.44 8.52
C LYS A 67 2.55 -1.66 8.83
N THR A 68 3.64 -2.34 9.15
CA THR A 68 4.96 -1.69 9.33
C THR A 68 5.52 -1.12 8.02
N SER A 69 5.07 -1.66 6.88
CA SER A 69 5.38 -1.14 5.54
C SER A 69 4.62 0.14 5.19
N THR A 70 3.68 0.58 6.03
CA THR A 70 2.95 1.84 5.84
C THR A 70 3.92 3.02 5.95
N ARG A 71 3.77 3.98 5.04
CA ARG A 71 4.57 5.22 5.03
C ARG A 71 4.04 6.24 6.03
N LEU A 72 4.91 7.11 6.53
CA LEU A 72 4.54 8.19 7.43
C LEU A 72 3.46 9.11 6.84
N PHE A 73 3.50 9.35 5.53
CA PHE A 73 2.46 10.10 4.81
C PHE A 73 1.04 9.59 5.11
N ALA A 74 0.82 8.28 5.10
CA ALA A 74 -0.50 7.70 5.35
C ALA A 74 -0.94 7.92 6.80
N ILE A 75 0.00 7.96 7.75
CA ILE A 75 -0.28 8.28 9.15
C ILE A 75 -0.69 9.74 9.29
N LYS A 76 -0.01 10.67 8.61
CA LYS A 76 -0.41 12.09 8.57
C LYS A 76 -1.82 12.26 8.00
N GLN A 77 -2.12 11.56 6.90
CA GLN A 77 -3.46 11.55 6.32
C GLN A 77 -4.50 11.01 7.30
N GLN A 78 -4.20 9.92 8.02
CA GLN A 78 -5.10 9.36 9.02
C GLN A 78 -5.40 10.34 10.16
N ILE A 79 -4.39 11.07 10.64
CA ILE A 79 -4.56 12.11 11.66
C ILE A 79 -5.45 13.25 11.12
N GLN A 80 -5.22 13.69 9.88
CA GLN A 80 -6.04 14.71 9.23
C GLN A 80 -7.50 14.23 9.03
N MET A 81 -7.72 12.95 8.74
CA MET A 81 -9.08 12.41 8.65
C MET A 81 -9.81 12.38 9.99
N GLN A 82 -9.09 12.20 11.11
CA GLN A 82 -9.68 12.18 12.44
C GLN A 82 -9.98 13.59 12.97
N HIS A 83 -9.08 14.55 12.72
CA HIS A 83 -9.14 15.89 13.32
C HIS A 83 -9.60 16.99 12.35
N GLY A 84 -9.72 16.68 11.06
CA GLY A 84 -10.03 17.64 10.01
C GLY A 84 -8.80 18.40 9.51
N PRO A 85 -9.00 19.60 8.93
CA PRO A 85 -7.90 20.45 8.45
C PRO A 85 -6.95 20.87 9.58
N ILE A 86 -5.68 20.50 9.45
CA ILE A 86 -4.63 20.75 10.45
C ILE A 86 -3.35 21.22 9.76
N MET A 87 -2.58 22.03 10.48
CA MET A 87 -1.29 22.61 10.09
C MET A 87 -0.22 22.25 11.13
N ASP A 88 1.05 22.43 10.77
CA ASP A 88 2.22 22.24 11.65
C ASP A 88 2.25 20.86 12.36
N LEU A 89 1.82 19.79 11.68
CA LEU A 89 1.76 18.45 12.25
C LEU A 89 3.15 17.90 12.56
N LYS A 90 3.42 17.67 13.85
CA LYS A 90 4.62 17.01 14.37
C LYS A 90 4.27 15.65 14.93
N ILE A 91 5.02 14.62 14.56
CA ILE A 91 4.82 13.25 15.01
C ILE A 91 6.12 12.76 15.63
N CYS A 92 6.07 12.27 16.85
CA CYS A 92 7.22 11.79 17.61
C CYS A 92 6.97 10.36 18.13
N ARG A 93 7.98 9.52 18.04
CA ARG A 93 7.94 8.16 18.60
C ARG A 93 8.22 8.18 20.11
N GLY A 94 7.36 7.57 20.92
CA GLY A 94 7.58 7.34 22.34
C GLY A 94 7.46 8.59 23.21
N HIS A 95 8.35 9.58 23.06
CA HIS A 95 8.31 10.86 23.77
C HIS A 95 8.34 12.01 22.77
N PHE A 96 7.63 13.10 23.08
CA PHE A 96 7.70 14.31 22.28
C PHE A 96 9.05 15.01 22.45
N SER A 97 9.96 14.77 21.52
CA SER A 97 11.27 15.40 21.44
C SER A 97 11.66 15.51 19.97
N GLU A 98 12.42 16.54 19.61
CA GLU A 98 12.87 16.73 18.22
C GLU A 98 13.74 15.57 17.71
N ALA A 99 14.43 14.86 18.61
CA ALA A 99 15.25 13.70 18.25
C ALA A 99 14.40 12.48 17.85
N ASN A 100 13.16 12.40 18.36
CA ASN A 100 12.23 11.31 18.07
C ASN A 100 11.21 11.66 16.98
N GLU A 101 11.39 12.81 16.33
CA GLU A 101 10.47 13.32 15.32
C GLU A 101 10.58 12.53 14.00
N LEU A 102 9.44 12.05 13.52
CA LEU A 102 9.32 11.38 12.22
C LEU A 102 9.13 12.46 11.15
N ARG A 103 10.17 12.72 10.34
CA ARG A 103 10.20 13.84 9.39
C ARG A 103 9.99 13.45 7.93
N HIS A 104 10.53 12.32 7.51
CA HIS A 104 10.50 11.88 6.12
C HIS A 104 9.21 11.13 5.81
N ASP A 105 8.35 11.75 5.00
CA ASP A 105 7.01 11.24 4.66
C ASP A 105 7.01 9.95 3.87
N MET A 106 8.07 9.74 3.08
CA MET A 106 8.22 8.56 2.22
C MET A 106 8.81 7.35 2.96
N MET A 107 9.37 7.55 4.16
CA MET A 107 9.87 6.44 4.97
C MET A 107 8.74 5.63 5.57
N THR A 108 8.98 4.33 5.69
CA THR A 108 8.07 3.37 6.31
C THR A 108 8.24 3.34 7.83
N LEU A 109 7.23 2.85 8.55
CA LEU A 109 7.31 2.68 10.00
C LEU A 109 8.46 1.72 10.39
N ALA A 110 8.71 0.69 9.58
CA ALA A 110 9.83 -0.23 9.77
C ALA A 110 11.19 0.49 9.72
N GLU A 111 11.38 1.43 8.79
CA GLU A 111 12.63 2.22 8.67
C GLU A 111 12.86 3.16 9.86
N TYR A 112 11.79 3.60 10.52
CA TYR A 112 11.87 4.33 11.80
C TYR A 112 12.08 3.42 13.02
N GLY A 113 12.33 2.13 12.80
CA GLY A 113 12.53 1.12 13.83
C GLY A 113 11.25 0.77 14.60
N ILE A 114 10.08 1.03 14.02
CA ILE A 114 8.79 0.60 14.59
C ILE A 114 8.55 -0.83 14.10
N GLU A 115 8.92 -1.77 14.97
CA GLU A 115 8.69 -3.19 14.75
C GLU A 115 7.23 -3.55 15.02
N GLY A 116 6.74 -4.52 14.27
CA GLY A 116 5.40 -5.07 14.40
C GLY A 116 5.46 -6.57 14.55
N ALA A 117 4.32 -7.19 14.84
CA ALA A 117 4.18 -8.64 14.90
C ALA A 117 3.49 -9.17 13.64
N PRO A 118 3.86 -10.39 13.18
CA PRO A 118 3.12 -11.08 12.13
C PRO A 118 1.68 -11.39 12.55
N GLU A 119 0.85 -11.71 11.56
CA GLU A 119 -0.56 -12.02 11.80
C GLU A 119 -0.72 -13.31 12.62
N GLY A 120 -1.17 -13.19 13.87
CA GLY A 120 -1.37 -14.31 14.81
C GLY A 120 -0.53 -14.23 16.08
N GLU A 121 0.45 -13.34 16.13
CA GLU A 121 1.28 -13.07 17.31
C GLU A 121 0.69 -11.98 18.22
N PRO A 122 1.18 -11.83 19.47
CA PRO A 122 0.69 -10.79 20.39
C PRO A 122 0.82 -9.39 19.80
N GLU A 123 -0.19 -8.56 20.06
CA GLU A 123 -0.28 -7.20 19.53
C GLU A 123 0.86 -6.32 20.02
N VAL A 124 1.68 -5.83 19.08
CA VAL A 124 2.74 -4.85 19.36
C VAL A 124 2.12 -3.46 19.33
N VAL A 125 2.13 -2.80 20.49
CA VAL A 125 1.63 -1.42 20.63
C VAL A 125 2.78 -0.44 20.65
N CYS A 126 2.80 0.49 19.70
CA CYS A 126 3.77 1.57 19.64
C CYS A 126 3.09 2.90 20.04
N LEU A 127 3.65 3.58 21.04
CA LEU A 127 3.14 4.87 21.49
C LEU A 127 3.70 5.99 20.62
N ILE A 128 2.80 6.78 20.02
CA ILE A 128 3.14 7.89 19.15
C ILE A 128 2.56 9.17 19.76
N HIS A 129 3.43 10.13 20.06
CA HIS A 129 2.99 11.47 20.43
C HIS A 129 2.87 12.34 19.18
N TYR A 130 1.84 13.15 19.10
CA TYR A 130 1.70 14.11 18.00
C TYR A 130 1.17 15.45 18.51
N ASP A 131 1.43 16.50 17.74
CA ASP A 131 0.96 17.86 17.97
C ASP A 131 0.62 18.50 16.63
N PHE A 132 -0.40 19.34 16.61
CA PHE A 132 -0.80 20.07 15.41
C PHE A 132 -1.50 21.38 15.80
N LYS A 133 -1.59 22.30 14.84
CA LYS A 133 -2.45 23.49 14.95
C LYS A 133 -3.67 23.33 14.05
N PRO A 134 -4.89 23.65 14.50
CA PRO A 134 -6.04 23.64 13.62
C PRO A 134 -5.86 24.70 12.52
N GLU A 135 -6.21 24.35 11.28
CA GLU A 135 -6.24 25.33 10.20
C GLU A 135 -7.42 26.28 10.45
N GLN A 136 -7.14 27.56 10.72
CA GLN A 136 -8.19 28.57 10.81
C GLN A 136 -8.54 29.05 9.42
N HIS A 137 -9.76 28.74 8.99
CA HIS A 137 -10.36 29.41 7.85
C HIS A 137 -11.14 30.63 8.35
N ASP A 138 -10.74 31.83 7.91
CA ASP A 138 -11.62 33.00 7.90
C ASP A 138 -12.69 32.77 6.81
N ASN A 139 -13.65 31.89 7.10
CA ASN A 139 -14.78 31.68 6.22
C ASN A 139 -15.90 32.66 6.63
N PRO A 140 -16.14 33.75 5.86
CA PRO A 140 -17.14 34.75 6.23
C PRO A 140 -18.56 34.17 6.29
N LEU A 141 -18.81 32.99 5.71
CA LEU A 141 -20.09 32.29 5.80
C LEU A 141 -20.36 31.71 7.20
N LEU A 142 -19.31 31.37 7.97
CA LEU A 142 -19.45 30.88 9.35
C LEU A 142 -19.54 32.04 10.38
N LEU A 143 -19.20 33.26 9.95
CA LEU A 143 -19.25 34.50 10.75
C LEU A 143 -20.55 35.29 10.55
N ALA A 144 -21.42 34.86 9.64
CA ALA A 144 -22.73 35.47 9.44
C ALA A 144 -23.67 35.09 10.59
N THR A 145 -23.57 35.81 11.71
CA THR A 145 -24.66 35.83 12.70
C THR A 145 -25.92 36.35 12.02
N GLU A 146 -27.02 35.58 12.12
CA GLU A 146 -28.33 35.99 11.66
C GLU A 146 -28.68 37.37 12.24
N LYS A 147 -28.78 38.39 11.37
CA LYS A 147 -29.44 39.64 11.74
C LYS A 147 -30.94 39.35 11.78
N ASN A 148 -31.46 39.05 12.97
CA ASN A 148 -32.89 39.17 13.28
C ASN A 148 -33.34 40.63 13.14
#